data_AF-A0A7X0ZKH6-F1
#
_entry.id   AF-A0A7X0ZKH6-F1
#
_cell.length_a   1.000
_cell.length_b   1.000
_cell.length_c   1.000
_cell.angle_alpha   90.00
_cell.angle_beta   90.00
_cell.angle_gamma   90.00
#
_symmetry.space_group_name_H-M   'P 1'
#
loop_
_entity.id
_entity.type
_entity.pdbx_description
1 polymer ?
#
loop_
_entity_poly.entity_id
_entity_poly.type
_entity_poly.pdbx_seq_one_letter_code
_entity_poly.pdbx_strand_id
1 'polypeptide(L)'
;MELLRLSPFTRQEQVVLWNEAFADYLVPATMTEASFKARMESLFLSEEESLVATMNSEPAGIVLTGTRLFQSKKIAWIGGIAIVPKFRKNGLARQLMKALISGYSKQGVAES
;
A
#
# COMPACT_ATOMS: atom_id res chain seq x y z
N MET A 1 16.37 0.94 6.30
CA MET A 1 14.94 1.18 6.03
C MET A 1 14.81 1.49 4.57
N GLU A 2 13.95 0.78 3.87
CA GLU A 2 13.85 0.83 2.41
C GLU A 2 12.39 0.75 1.97
N LEU A 3 12.11 1.18 0.74
CA LEU A 3 10.80 1.00 0.11
C LEU A 3 10.95 0.03 -1.06
N LEU A 4 10.13 -1.01 -1.05
CA LEU A 4 10.10 -2.05 -2.08
C LEU A 4 8.76 -2.01 -2.81
N ARG A 5 8.72 -2.55 -4.03
CA ARG A 5 7.47 -2.83 -4.73
C ARG A 5 6.73 -3.96 -4.05
N LEU A 6 5.40 -3.97 -4.15
CA LEU A 6 4.59 -5.07 -3.63
C LEU A 6 4.63 -6.31 -4.53
N SER A 7 4.78 -6.13 -5.85
CA SER A 7 4.75 -7.20 -6.86
C SER A 7 5.71 -8.39 -6.64
N PRO A 8 6.91 -8.23 -6.05
CA PRO A 8 7.79 -9.37 -5.76
C PRO A 8 7.32 -10.24 -4.58
N PHE A 9 6.42 -9.75 -3.72
CA PHE A 9 5.90 -10.50 -2.58
C PHE A 9 4.79 -11.45 -3.04
N THR A 10 4.82 -12.68 -2.56
CA THR A 10 3.75 -13.66 -2.77
C THR A 10 2.42 -13.17 -2.19
N ARG A 11 1.29 -13.68 -2.68
CA ARG A 11 -0.03 -13.31 -2.16
C ARG A 11 -0.13 -13.49 -0.65
N GLN A 12 0.41 -14.60 -0.16
CA GLN A 12 0.45 -14.93 1.26
C GLN A 12 1.21 -13.88 2.06
N GLU A 13 2.41 -13.48 1.62
CA GLU A 13 3.21 -12.44 2.29
C GLU A 13 2.51 -11.09 2.31
N GLN A 14 1.86 -10.70 1.20
CA GLN A 14 1.09 -9.45 1.12
C GLN A 14 -0.06 -9.44 2.16
N VAL A 15 -0.77 -10.57 2.29
CA VAL A 15 -1.89 -10.72 3.24
C VAL A 15 -1.41 -10.76 4.69
N VAL A 16 -0.31 -11.47 4.97
CA VAL A 16 0.30 -11.51 6.31
C VAL A 16 0.67 -10.08 6.72
N LEU A 17 1.37 -9.34 5.88
CA LEU A 17 1.75 -7.96 6.16
C LEU A 17 0.53 -7.04 6.35
N TRP A 18 -0.51 -7.18 5.51
CA TRP A 18 -1.75 -6.43 5.69
C TRP A 18 -2.38 -6.72 7.07
N ASN A 19 -2.55 -7.99 7.40
CA ASN A 19 -3.17 -8.40 8.67
C ASN A 19 -2.37 -7.91 9.87
N GLU A 20 -1.05 -7.99 9.82
CA GLU A 20 -0.16 -7.47 10.87
C GLU A 20 -0.22 -5.94 10.99
N ALA A 21 -0.23 -5.23 9.86
CA ALA A 21 -0.25 -3.77 9.82
C ALA A 21 -1.54 -3.17 10.40
N PHE A 22 -2.67 -3.86 10.20
CA PHE A 22 -4.00 -3.48 10.66
C PHE A 22 -4.46 -4.19 11.94
N ALA A 23 -3.59 -4.97 12.60
CA ALA A 23 -3.97 -5.86 13.72
C ALA A 23 -4.56 -5.15 14.95
N ASP A 24 -4.22 -3.88 15.18
CA ASP A 24 -4.67 -3.08 16.33
C ASP A 24 -5.80 -2.12 16.00
N TYR A 25 -6.44 -2.25 14.83
CA TYR A 25 -7.62 -1.48 14.48
C TYR A 25 -8.84 -1.97 15.28
N LEU A 26 -9.63 -1.01 15.79
CA LEU A 26 -10.85 -1.31 16.55
C LEU A 26 -11.86 -2.15 15.75
N VAL A 27 -11.98 -1.86 14.46
CA VAL A 27 -12.77 -2.67 13.52
C VAL A 27 -11.80 -3.60 12.79
N PRO A 28 -11.95 -4.94 12.91
CA PRO A 28 -11.06 -5.88 12.26
C PRO A 28 -11.04 -5.67 10.74
N ALA A 29 -9.85 -5.44 10.19
CA ALA A 29 -9.61 -5.32 8.75
C ALA A 29 -8.87 -6.55 8.19
N THR A 30 -8.88 -7.67 8.92
CA THR A 30 -8.21 -8.91 8.52
C THR A 30 -8.75 -9.47 7.21
N MET A 31 -7.86 -9.98 6.37
CA MET A 31 -8.15 -10.54 5.06
C MET A 31 -7.60 -11.95 4.92
N THR A 32 -8.34 -12.76 4.17
CA THR A 32 -7.83 -13.95 3.47
C THR A 32 -7.24 -13.54 2.11
N GLU A 33 -6.46 -14.41 1.47
CA GLU A 33 -5.98 -14.19 0.09
C GLU A 33 -7.10 -13.90 -0.90
N ALA A 34 -8.24 -14.61 -0.78
CA ALA A 34 -9.40 -14.38 -1.64
C ALA A 34 -9.99 -12.97 -1.44
N SER A 35 -10.17 -12.54 -0.19
CA SER A 35 -10.70 -11.20 0.11
C SER A 35 -9.72 -10.07 -0.26
N PHE A 36 -8.41 -10.32 -0.11
CA PHE A 36 -7.37 -9.38 -0.53
C PHE A 36 -7.36 -9.22 -2.04
N LYS A 37 -7.41 -10.34 -2.78
CA LYS A 37 -7.54 -10.31 -4.25
C LYS A 37 -8.80 -9.55 -4.68
N ALA A 38 -9.95 -9.88 -4.09
CA ALA A 38 -11.20 -9.19 -4.39
C ALA A 38 -11.13 -7.68 -4.09
N ARG A 39 -10.42 -7.27 -3.04
CA ARG A 39 -10.13 -5.86 -2.76
C ARG A 39 -9.28 -5.21 -3.85
N MET A 40 -8.17 -5.85 -4.24
CA MET A 40 -7.28 -5.34 -5.27
C MET A 40 -8.05 -5.12 -6.58
N GLU A 41 -8.90 -6.06 -6.97
CA GLU A 41 -9.72 -5.98 -8.17
C GLU A 41 -10.82 -4.91 -8.07
N SER A 42 -11.63 -4.95 -7.00
CA SER A 42 -12.76 -4.03 -6.82
C SER A 42 -12.35 -2.56 -6.70
N LEU A 43 -11.17 -2.30 -6.15
CA LEU A 43 -10.61 -0.97 -6.02
C LEU A 43 -9.57 -0.64 -7.09
N PHE A 44 -9.45 -1.44 -8.16
CA PHE A 44 -8.49 -1.26 -9.26
C PHE A 44 -7.07 -0.91 -8.78
N LEU A 45 -6.59 -1.63 -7.77
CA LEU A 45 -5.27 -1.44 -7.17
C LEU A 45 -4.20 -2.20 -7.98
N SER A 46 -2.97 -1.70 -7.94
CA SER A 46 -1.85 -2.23 -8.70
C SER A 46 -0.71 -2.60 -7.76
N GLU A 47 -0.28 -3.86 -7.81
CA GLU A 47 0.88 -4.34 -7.04
C GLU A 47 2.19 -3.71 -7.49
N GLU A 48 2.29 -3.40 -8.78
CA GLU A 48 3.44 -2.70 -9.35
C GLU A 48 3.53 -1.26 -8.84
N GLU A 49 2.40 -0.62 -8.54
CA GLU A 49 2.36 0.74 -8.02
C GLU A 49 2.41 0.79 -6.48
N SER A 50 1.95 -0.28 -5.83
CA SER A 50 1.91 -0.43 -4.37
C SER A 50 3.30 -0.64 -3.78
N LEU A 51 3.46 -0.25 -2.51
CA LEU A 51 4.76 -0.23 -1.83
C LEU A 51 4.71 -0.94 -0.48
N VAL A 52 5.84 -1.56 -0.15
CA VAL A 52 6.17 -2.09 1.17
C VAL A 52 7.29 -1.24 1.77
N ALA A 53 7.10 -0.77 3.00
CA ALA A 53 8.18 -0.18 3.77
C ALA A 53 8.85 -1.25 4.62
N THR A 54 10.18 -1.26 4.68
CA THR A 54 10.95 -2.21 5.49
C THR A 54 11.74 -1.52 6.60
N MET A 55 11.87 -2.17 7.74
CA MET A 55 12.73 -1.76 8.85
C MET A 55 13.64 -2.93 9.20
N ASN A 56 14.96 -2.74 9.19
CA ASN A 56 15.94 -3.81 9.42
C ASN A 56 15.69 -5.07 8.56
N SER A 57 15.37 -4.86 7.28
CA SER A 57 15.00 -5.91 6.30
C SER A 57 13.70 -6.66 6.60
N GLU A 58 12.95 -6.28 7.63
CA GLU A 58 11.62 -6.81 7.92
C GLU A 58 10.52 -5.93 7.28
N PRO A 59 9.51 -6.51 6.61
CA PRO A 59 8.32 -5.78 6.19
C PRO A 59 7.64 -5.09 7.38
N ALA A 60 7.53 -3.77 7.31
CA ALA A 60 7.13 -2.92 8.43
C ALA A 60 5.87 -2.11 8.15
N GLY A 61 5.44 -2.03 6.89
CA GLY A 61 4.22 -1.36 6.51
C GLY A 61 3.90 -1.55 5.03
N ILE A 62 2.65 -1.31 4.68
CA ILE A 62 2.13 -1.51 3.33
C ILE A 62 1.30 -0.30 2.92
N VAL A 63 1.38 0.05 1.65
CA VAL A 63 0.39 0.91 1.01
C VAL A 63 -0.07 0.31 -0.30
N LEU A 64 -1.39 0.18 -0.46
CA LEU A 64 -2.04 -0.25 -1.67
C LEU A 64 -2.57 0.96 -2.42
N THR A 65 -2.27 1.05 -3.72
CA THR A 65 -2.69 2.17 -4.57
C THR A 65 -3.11 1.69 -5.95
N GLY A 66 -3.89 2.50 -6.65
CA GLY A 66 -4.14 2.37 -8.09
C GLY A 66 -4.09 3.71 -8.79
N THR A 67 -3.86 3.68 -10.10
CA THR A 67 -4.07 4.82 -11.00
C THR A 67 -5.03 4.44 -12.12
N ARG A 68 -5.77 5.42 -12.65
CA ARG A 68 -6.67 5.22 -13.79
C ARG A 68 -6.88 6.47 -14.61
N LEU A 69 -7.18 6.30 -15.88
CA LEU A 69 -7.68 7.39 -16.72
C LEU A 69 -9.19 7.55 -16.51
N PHE A 70 -9.63 8.74 -16.12
CA PHE A 70 -11.03 9.10 -15.93
C PHE A 70 -11.26 10.49 -16.53
N GLN A 71 -12.22 10.61 -17.47
CA GLN A 71 -12.52 11.86 -18.18
C GLN A 71 -11.25 12.57 -18.72
N SER A 72 -10.39 11.80 -19.38
CA SER A 72 -9.10 12.27 -19.94
C SER A 72 -8.09 12.80 -18.92
N LYS A 73 -8.31 12.60 -17.62
CA LYS A 73 -7.38 12.92 -16.54
C LYS A 73 -6.89 11.64 -15.87
N LYS A 74 -5.60 11.57 -15.55
CA LYS A 74 -5.08 10.47 -14.74
C LYS A 74 -5.35 10.78 -13.27
N ILE A 75 -6.04 9.87 -12.59
CA ILE A 75 -6.36 9.93 -11.16
C ILE A 75 -5.63 8.82 -10.41
N ALA A 76 -5.41 9.01 -9.11
CA ALA A 76 -4.84 8.01 -8.22
C ALA A 76 -5.60 8.00 -6.89
N TRP A 77 -5.56 6.88 -6.18
CA TRP A 77 -6.11 6.76 -4.83
C TRP A 77 -5.37 5.69 -4.03
N ILE A 78 -5.43 5.83 -2.72
CA ILE A 78 -4.91 4.84 -1.77
C ILE A 78 -6.06 3.92 -1.36
N GLY A 79 -5.91 2.63 -1.65
CA GLY A 79 -6.80 1.56 -1.22
C GLY A 79 -6.53 1.09 0.22
N GLY A 80 -5.40 1.46 0.81
CA GLY A 80 -5.12 1.22 2.23
C GLY A 80 -3.67 1.51 2.55
N ILE A 81 -3.42 2.07 3.74
CA ILE A 81 -2.07 2.34 4.24
C ILE A 81 -2.03 2.01 5.73
N ALA A 82 -1.05 1.21 6.14
CA ALA A 82 -0.82 0.91 7.55
C ALA A 82 0.63 0.51 7.83
N ILE A 83 1.03 0.69 9.08
CA ILE A 83 2.35 0.34 9.61
C ILE A 83 2.13 -0.68 10.73
N VAL A 84 2.90 -1.77 10.70
CA VAL A 84 2.90 -2.79 11.76
C VAL A 84 3.17 -2.11 13.11
N PRO A 85 2.36 -2.36 14.15
CA PRO A 85 2.39 -1.61 15.41
C PRO A 85 3.78 -1.41 16.02
N LYS A 86 4.62 -2.46 16.02
CA LYS A 86 5.98 -2.42 16.57
C LYS A 86 6.95 -1.47 15.84
N PHE A 87 6.62 -1.07 14.61
CA PHE A 87 7.44 -0.16 13.79
C PHE A 87 6.87 1.26 13.67
N ARG A 88 5.75 1.56 14.33
CA ARG A 88 5.13 2.89 14.32
C ARG A 88 6.04 3.95 14.97
N LYS A 89 5.73 5.22 14.71
CA LYS A 89 6.49 6.40 15.19
C LYS A 89 7.94 6.51 14.66
N ASN A 90 8.30 5.73 13.64
CA ASN A 90 9.60 5.80 12.95
C ASN A 90 9.53 6.51 11.58
N GLY A 91 8.44 7.22 11.27
CA GLY A 91 8.29 7.97 10.01
C GLY A 91 8.07 7.13 8.74
N LEU A 92 7.80 5.83 8.86
CA LEU A 92 7.54 4.94 7.72
C LEU A 92 6.33 5.37 6.88
N ALA A 93 5.21 5.69 7.51
CA ALA A 93 4.00 6.14 6.80
C ALA A 93 4.25 7.41 5.98
N ARG A 94 5.05 8.34 6.53
CA ARG A 94 5.43 9.57 5.83
C ARG A 94 6.25 9.29 4.57
N GLN A 95 7.11 8.28 4.60
CA GLN A 95 7.92 7.89 3.44
C GLN A 95 7.11 7.19 2.37
N LEU A 96 6.21 6.28 2.76
CA LEU A 96 5.24 5.67 1.84
C LEU A 96 4.44 6.75 1.10
N MET A 97 3.88 7.72 1.85
CA MET A 97 3.14 8.83 1.25
C MET A 97 3.99 9.68 0.30
N LYS A 98 5.21 10.07 0.70
CA LYS A 98 6.12 10.84 -0.16
C LYS A 98 6.46 10.09 -1.45
N ALA A 99 6.74 8.79 -1.36
CA ALA A 99 7.06 7.97 -2.51
C ALA A 99 5.86 7.83 -3.46
N LEU A 100 4.65 7.66 -2.92
CA LEU A 100 3.42 7.63 -3.71
C LEU A 100 3.16 8.95 -4.44
N ILE A 101 3.18 10.08 -3.72
CA ILE A 101 2.94 11.40 -4.31
C ILE A 101 3.97 11.69 -5.42
N SER A 102 5.26 11.39 -5.18
CA SER A 102 6.30 11.52 -6.21
C SER A 102 6.04 10.60 -7.41
N GLY A 103 5.59 9.37 -7.17
CA GLY A 103 5.22 8.42 -8.22
C GLY A 103 4.02 8.87 -9.04
N TYR A 104 2.98 9.40 -8.40
CA TYR A 104 1.79 9.96 -9.06
C TYR A 104 2.15 11.15 -9.95
N SER A 105 2.95 12.09 -9.44
CA SER A 105 3.40 13.26 -10.20
C SER A 105 4.17 12.85 -11.47
N LYS A 106 5.10 11.88 -11.37
CA LYS A 106 5.83 11.33 -12.53
C LYS A 106 4.92 10.65 -13.56
N GLN A 107 3.76 10.19 -13.14
CA GLN A 107 2.76 9.56 -13.99
C GLN A 107 1.75 10.55 -14.60
N GLY A 108 1.88 11.85 -14.31
CA GLY A 108 0.97 12.89 -14.79
C GLY A 108 -0.33 12.98 -13.99
N VAL A 109 -0.39 12.41 -12.78
CA VAL A 109 -1.48 12.65 -11.84
C VAL A 109 -1.21 13.98 -11.14
N ALA A 110 -2.14 14.93 -11.28
CA ALA A 110 -2.06 16.22 -10.60
C ALA A 110 -2.70 16.13 -9.20
N GLU A 111 -2.12 16.86 -8.24
CA GLU A 111 -2.82 17.16 -6.98
C GLU A 111 -4.04 18.04 -7.30
N SER A 112 -5.18 17.73 -6.68
CA SER A 112 -6.43 18.48 -6.79
C SER A 112 -6.50 19.62 -5.78
#